data_AF-A0A3Q1MEK2-F1
#
_entry.id   AF-A0A3Q1MEK2-F1
#
_cell.length_a   1.000
_cell.length_b   1.000
_cell.length_c   1.000
_cell.angle_alpha   90.00
_cell.angle_beta   90.00
_cell.angle_gamma   90.00
#
_symmetry.space_group_name_H-M   'P 1'
#
loop_
_entity.id
_entity.type
_entity.pdbx_description
1 polymer ?
#
loop_
_entity_poly.entity_id
_entity_poly.type
_entity_poly.pdbx_seq_one_letter_code
_entity_poly.pdbx_strand_id
1 'polypeptide(L)'
;QKVKVLFLTLVLVCAFQETPAETDASQVCHRRLVHHLHTADNKERVVEGGPLRCYCYQTECNNDCTYLSPTFYVKIDGRCRLSTQVLKRQEAGIYLIEYADTNVLQLIHVPDNMLVIYFENDDGQKITKITIGTAKGDNFTQEELQKYQEPNNERGIPNENIENVIEAGEAPEDNRYLKMKTHH
;
A
#
# COMPACT_ATOMS: atom_id res chain seq x y z
N GLN A 1 -5.32 -65.90 23.10
CA GLN A 1 -5.49 -64.67 22.28
C GLN A 1 -5.10 -63.47 23.13
N LYS A 2 -4.13 -62.66 22.67
CA LYS A 2 -3.73 -61.41 23.32
C LYS A 2 -4.42 -60.25 22.61
N VAL A 3 -5.29 -59.52 23.29
CA VAL A 3 -5.86 -58.26 22.78
C VAL A 3 -4.79 -57.18 22.95
N LYS A 4 -4.20 -56.71 21.84
CA LYS A 4 -3.38 -55.50 21.82
C LYS A 4 -4.33 -54.32 21.64
N VAL A 5 -4.55 -53.56 22.71
CA VAL A 5 -5.23 -52.27 22.65
C VAL A 5 -4.24 -51.25 22.09
N LEU A 6 -4.50 -50.77 20.88
CA LEU A 6 -3.74 -49.70 20.25
C LEU A 6 -4.37 -48.37 20.69
N PHE A 7 -3.72 -47.65 21.59
CA PHE A 7 -4.10 -46.28 21.93
C PHE A 7 -3.68 -45.36 20.77
N LEU A 8 -4.64 -44.98 19.93
CA LEU A 8 -4.47 -43.85 19.01
C LEU A 8 -4.57 -42.56 19.82
N THR A 9 -3.44 -41.96 20.16
CA THR A 9 -3.41 -40.57 20.63
C THR A 9 -3.65 -39.67 19.42
N LEU A 10 -4.88 -39.17 19.31
CA LEU A 10 -5.25 -38.12 18.36
C LEU A 10 -4.53 -36.83 18.79
N VAL A 11 -3.39 -36.52 18.17
CA VAL A 11 -2.76 -35.20 18.31
C VAL A 11 -3.63 -34.22 17.54
N LEU A 12 -4.48 -33.50 18.26
CA LEU A 12 -5.19 -32.35 17.74
C LEU A 12 -4.12 -31.28 17.46
N VAL A 13 -3.59 -31.26 16.24
CA VAL A 13 -2.79 -30.14 15.75
C VAL A 13 -3.78 -29.00 15.61
N CYS A 14 -3.91 -28.18 16.66
CA CYS A 14 -4.48 -26.86 16.54
C CYS A 14 -3.57 -26.12 15.56
N ALA A 15 -3.97 -26.09 14.29
CA ALA A 15 -3.54 -25.03 13.40
C ALA A 15 -4.08 -23.74 14.03
N PHE A 16 -3.24 -23.10 14.84
CA PHE A 16 -3.46 -21.73 15.25
C PHE A 16 -3.30 -20.92 13.96
N GLN A 17 -4.39 -20.78 13.20
CA GLN A 17 -4.50 -19.68 12.27
C GLN A 17 -4.48 -18.45 13.16
N GLU A 18 -3.30 -17.83 13.31
CA GLU A 18 -3.22 -16.47 13.84
C GLU A 18 -4.21 -15.65 13.00
N THR A 19 -5.31 -15.23 13.62
CA THR A 19 -6.12 -14.15 13.08
C THR A 19 -5.15 -13.01 12.79
N PRO A 20 -5.05 -12.53 11.54
CA PRO A 20 -4.14 -11.44 11.21
C PRO A 20 -4.34 -10.33 12.24
N ALA A 21 -3.25 -9.89 12.87
CA ALA A 21 -3.32 -8.79 13.82
C ALA A 21 -4.12 -7.65 13.20
N GLU A 22 -5.16 -7.21 13.92
CA GLU A 22 -6.07 -6.16 13.46
C GLU A 22 -5.22 -4.94 13.06
N THR A 23 -5.24 -4.56 11.79
CA THR A 23 -4.41 -3.46 11.30
C THR A 23 -5.00 -2.15 11.80
N ASP A 24 -4.32 -1.51 12.75
CA ASP A 24 -4.70 -0.20 13.28
C ASP A 24 -4.48 0.89 12.23
N ALA A 25 -5.56 1.24 11.53
CA ALA A 25 -5.55 2.26 10.49
C ALA A 25 -5.13 3.66 10.99
N SER A 26 -5.20 3.91 12.31
CA SER A 26 -4.80 5.21 12.87
C SER A 26 -3.29 5.48 12.69
N GLN A 27 -2.47 4.44 12.59
CA GLN A 27 -1.03 4.53 12.38
C GLN A 27 -0.63 5.04 10.98
N VAL A 28 -1.57 5.03 10.04
CA VAL A 28 -1.40 5.57 8.68
C VAL A 28 -1.69 7.07 8.65
N CYS A 29 -2.47 7.58 9.60
CA CYS A 29 -2.98 8.93 9.56
C CYS A 29 -1.97 9.97 10.03
N HIS A 30 -1.99 11.13 9.35
CA HIS A 30 -1.02 12.23 9.54
C HIS A 30 0.44 11.84 9.31
N ARG A 31 0.70 10.69 8.67
CA ARG A 31 2.05 10.25 8.36
C ARG A 31 2.55 10.98 7.13
N ARG A 32 3.71 11.64 7.27
CA ARG A 32 4.46 12.15 6.12
C ARG A 32 5.23 10.99 5.50
N LEU A 33 4.93 10.70 4.25
CA LEU A 33 5.53 9.61 3.51
C LEU A 33 6.62 10.19 2.62
N VAL A 34 7.85 9.68 2.75
CA VAL A 34 9.05 10.30 2.17
C VAL A 34 9.71 9.40 1.13
N HIS A 35 9.40 8.10 1.09
CA HIS A 35 9.84 7.17 0.06
C HIS A 35 8.68 6.31 -0.42
N HIS A 36 8.63 6.03 -1.73
CA HIS A 36 7.55 5.32 -2.39
C HIS A 36 8.08 4.28 -3.37
N LEU A 37 7.64 3.03 -3.20
CA LEU A 37 7.83 1.96 -4.18
C LEU A 37 6.47 1.57 -4.74
N HIS A 38 6.33 1.55 -6.07
CA HIS A 38 5.10 1.12 -6.72
C HIS A 38 5.39 -0.10 -7.58
N THR A 39 4.57 -1.13 -7.47
CA THR A 39 4.69 -2.33 -8.30
C THR A 39 3.32 -2.70 -8.81
N ALA A 40 3.24 -3.06 -10.08
CA ALA A 40 2.00 -3.50 -10.70
C ALA A 40 2.22 -4.74 -11.56
N ASP A 41 1.17 -5.55 -11.69
CA ASP A 41 1.14 -6.63 -12.68
C ASP A 41 1.16 -6.08 -14.12
N ASN A 42 0.65 -4.84 -14.30
CA ASN A 42 0.82 -4.04 -15.50
C ASN A 42 1.78 -2.86 -15.25
N LYS A 43 3.07 -3.07 -15.55
CA LYS A 43 4.14 -2.09 -15.32
C LYS A 43 3.84 -0.70 -15.89
N GLU A 44 3.24 -0.62 -17.08
CA GLU A 44 2.94 0.65 -17.78
C GLU A 44 2.04 1.59 -16.97
N ARG A 45 1.32 1.07 -15.97
CA ARG A 45 0.44 1.87 -15.12
C ARG A 45 1.18 2.68 -14.05
N VAL A 46 2.38 2.25 -13.64
CA VAL A 46 3.11 2.81 -12.48
C VAL A 46 4.46 3.47 -12.86
N VAL A 47 4.93 3.29 -14.09
CA VAL A 47 6.08 4.03 -14.65
C VAL A 47 5.78 5.54 -14.78
N GLU A 48 6.81 6.35 -15.06
CA GLU A 48 6.61 7.79 -15.28
C GLU A 48 5.56 8.05 -16.39
N GLY A 49 4.57 8.90 -16.09
CA GLY A 49 3.46 9.20 -16.99
C GLY A 49 2.32 8.18 -16.94
N GLY A 50 2.50 7.05 -16.23
CA GLY A 50 1.47 6.06 -16.01
C GLY A 50 0.32 6.61 -15.16
N PRO A 51 -0.95 6.25 -15.46
CA PRO A 51 -2.12 6.82 -14.82
C PRO A 51 -2.28 6.47 -13.33
N LEU A 52 -1.57 5.43 -12.85
CA LEU A 52 -1.62 4.95 -11.47
C LEU A 52 -0.32 5.26 -10.71
N ARG A 53 0.58 6.05 -11.29
CA ARG A 53 1.73 6.62 -10.60
C ARG A 53 1.29 7.83 -9.78
N CYS A 54 1.01 7.59 -8.50
CA CYS A 54 0.69 8.64 -7.53
C CYS A 54 1.87 8.97 -6.61
N TYR A 55 1.88 10.19 -6.06
CA TYR A 55 2.82 10.65 -5.05
C TYR A 55 2.03 10.88 -3.77
N CYS A 56 2.09 9.92 -2.83
CA CYS A 56 1.28 9.98 -1.62
C CYS A 56 1.72 11.15 -0.75
N TYR A 57 0.77 11.99 -0.35
CA TYR A 57 1.06 13.20 0.43
C TYR A 57 0.70 13.01 1.90
N GLN A 58 -0.58 12.76 2.17
CA GLN A 58 -1.09 12.58 3.53
C GLN A 58 -2.35 11.72 3.47
N THR A 59 -2.60 10.96 4.54
CA THR A 59 -3.88 10.29 4.76
C THR A 59 -4.51 10.85 6.03
N GLU A 60 -5.80 11.17 5.96
CA GLU A 60 -6.60 11.57 7.11
C GLU A 60 -7.58 10.46 7.51
N CYS A 61 -7.84 10.38 8.81
CA CYS A 61 -8.78 9.44 9.40
C CYS A 61 -10.00 10.21 9.88
N ASN A 62 -11.19 9.79 9.47
CA ASN A 62 -12.45 10.37 9.91
C ASN A 62 -13.31 9.30 10.58
N ASN A 63 -14.03 9.69 11.65
CA ASN A 63 -14.92 8.80 12.43
C ASN A 63 -14.22 7.50 12.87
N ASP A 64 -13.16 7.61 13.68
CA ASP A 64 -12.37 6.45 14.16
C ASP A 64 -11.87 5.57 13.00
N CYS A 65 -11.35 6.22 11.96
CA CYS A 65 -10.85 5.62 10.72
C CYS A 65 -11.91 4.81 9.96
N THR A 66 -13.21 5.03 10.22
CA THR A 66 -14.31 4.47 9.39
C THR A 66 -14.18 4.97 7.97
N TYR A 67 -13.67 6.19 7.80
CA TYR A 67 -13.29 6.72 6.51
C TYR A 67 -11.80 7.08 6.51
N LEU A 68 -11.13 6.72 5.43
CA LEU A 68 -9.79 7.18 5.10
C LEU A 68 -9.85 8.14 3.93
N SER A 69 -9.10 9.24 4.05
CA SER A 69 -8.99 10.24 3.01
C SER A 69 -7.52 10.41 2.57
N PRO A 70 -6.98 9.51 1.73
CA PRO A 70 -5.66 9.68 1.15
C PRO A 70 -5.69 10.82 0.13
N THR A 71 -4.71 11.70 0.28
CA THR A 71 -4.40 12.79 -0.63
C THR A 71 -3.07 12.51 -1.29
N PHE A 72 -3.02 12.66 -2.62
CA PHE A 72 -1.86 12.34 -3.42
C PHE A 72 -1.82 13.19 -4.69
N TYR A 73 -0.64 13.33 -5.28
CA TYR A 73 -0.48 13.96 -6.59
C TYR A 73 -0.47 12.89 -7.68
N VAL A 74 -1.05 13.20 -8.83
CA VAL A 74 -0.91 12.42 -10.07
C VAL A 74 -0.51 13.35 -11.21
N LYS A 75 0.34 12.87 -12.11
CA LYS A 75 0.77 13.63 -13.30
C LYS A 75 -0.17 13.30 -14.46
N ILE A 76 -1.02 14.26 -14.84
CA ILE A 76 -1.97 14.15 -15.94
C ILE A 76 -1.59 15.20 -16.99
N ASP A 77 -1.33 14.76 -18.22
CA ASP A 77 -0.87 15.62 -19.33
C ASP A 77 0.35 16.48 -18.97
N GLY A 78 1.30 15.88 -18.26
CA GLY A 78 2.52 16.54 -17.81
C GLY A 78 2.36 17.48 -16.62
N ARG A 79 1.13 17.70 -16.12
CA ARG A 79 0.85 18.56 -14.97
C ARG A 79 0.49 17.72 -13.74
N CYS A 80 1.04 18.07 -12.59
CA CYS A 80 0.63 17.42 -11.36
C CYS A 80 -0.69 18.02 -10.87
N ARG A 81 -1.57 17.14 -10.40
CA ARG A 81 -2.86 17.51 -9.82
C ARG A 81 -2.97 16.84 -8.47
N LEU A 82 -3.36 17.62 -7.46
CA LEU A 82 -3.71 17.11 -6.16
C LEU A 82 -5.08 16.42 -6.25
N SER A 83 -5.17 15.21 -5.72
CA SER A 83 -6.39 14.41 -5.68
C SER A 83 -6.58 13.86 -4.27
N THR A 84 -7.82 13.87 -3.80
CA THR A 84 -8.22 13.26 -2.54
C THR A 84 -9.32 12.25 -2.83
N GLN A 85 -9.17 11.04 -2.33
CA GLN A 85 -10.20 10.00 -2.41
C GLN A 85 -10.81 9.80 -1.03
N VAL A 86 -12.07 9.40 -0.97
CA VAL A 86 -12.74 9.02 0.29
C VAL A 86 -13.02 7.53 0.22
N LEU A 87 -12.45 6.78 1.16
CA LEU A 87 -12.65 5.35 1.26
C LEU A 87 -13.38 4.99 2.53
N LYS A 88 -14.36 4.11 2.42
CA LYS A 88 -15.15 3.60 3.53
C LYS A 88 -14.65 2.23 3.94
N ARG A 89 -14.39 2.05 5.25
CA ARG A 89 -14.00 0.78 5.85
C ARG A 89 -15.12 -0.25 5.67
N GLN A 90 -14.78 -1.41 5.12
CA GLN A 90 -15.66 -2.57 5.08
C GLN A 90 -15.39 -3.49 6.26
N GLU A 91 -14.11 -3.83 6.45
CA GLU A 91 -13.60 -4.68 7.50
C GLU A 91 -12.23 -4.16 7.96
N ALA A 92 -11.64 -4.75 8.99
CA ALA A 92 -10.34 -4.32 9.51
C ALA A 92 -9.27 -4.29 8.40
N GLY A 93 -8.72 -3.11 8.12
CA GLY A 93 -7.70 -2.90 7.08
C GLY A 93 -8.22 -2.91 5.63
N ILE A 94 -9.51 -3.13 5.36
CA ILE A 94 -10.09 -3.16 4.01
C ILE A 94 -11.03 -1.99 3.80
N TYR A 95 -10.80 -1.22 2.73
CA TYR A 95 -11.48 0.02 2.40
C TYR A 95 -11.95 0.00 0.93
N LEU A 96 -13.14 0.54 0.66
CA LEU A 96 -13.67 0.72 -0.70
C LEU A 96 -13.81 2.20 -1.02
N ILE A 97 -13.57 2.58 -2.29
CA ILE A 97 -13.84 3.93 -2.77
C ILE A 97 -15.36 4.13 -2.88
N GLU A 98 -15.91 5.12 -2.18
CA GLU A 98 -17.37 5.31 -2.01
C GLU A 98 -18.12 5.60 -3.34
N TYR A 99 -17.41 5.98 -4.40
CA TYR A 99 -17.98 6.29 -5.73
C TYR A 99 -17.64 5.26 -6.82
N ALA A 100 -16.85 4.25 -6.49
CA ALA A 100 -16.43 3.22 -7.43
C ALA A 100 -16.29 1.91 -6.65
N ASP A 101 -17.42 1.21 -6.50
CA ASP A 101 -17.58 -0.08 -5.79
C ASP A 101 -16.60 -1.19 -6.24
N THR A 102 -15.79 -0.93 -7.26
CA THR A 102 -14.81 -1.85 -7.87
C THR A 102 -13.38 -1.66 -7.40
N ASN A 103 -13.02 -0.55 -6.75
CA ASN A 103 -11.64 -0.31 -6.31
C ASN A 103 -11.48 -0.66 -4.83
N VAL A 104 -10.93 -1.84 -4.57
CA VAL A 104 -10.60 -2.34 -3.22
C VAL A 104 -9.22 -1.81 -2.83
N LEU A 105 -9.11 -1.21 -1.65
CA LEU A 105 -7.84 -0.86 -1.01
C LEU A 105 -7.67 -1.68 0.28
N GLN A 106 -6.58 -2.43 0.37
CA GLN A 106 -6.20 -3.19 1.55
C GLN A 106 -4.91 -2.61 2.14
N LEU A 107 -4.93 -2.30 3.44
CA LEU A 107 -3.74 -1.98 4.20
C LEU A 107 -3.04 -3.30 4.57
N ILE A 108 -1.83 -3.51 4.06
CA ILE A 108 -1.01 -4.68 4.32
C ILE A 108 0.14 -4.26 5.22
N HIS A 109 0.13 -4.83 6.42
CA HIS A 109 1.10 -4.75 7.52
C HIS A 109 1.74 -3.39 7.82
N VAL A 110 1.55 -2.99 9.07
CA VAL A 110 2.06 -1.74 9.66
C VAL A 110 2.80 -2.06 10.96
N PRO A 111 4.15 -2.06 10.95
CA PRO A 111 4.99 -1.62 12.05
C PRO A 111 5.44 -0.15 11.82
N ASP A 112 5.96 0.52 12.86
CA ASP A 112 6.14 1.98 12.94
C ASP A 112 6.78 2.69 11.73
N ASN A 113 7.54 2.00 10.86
CA ASN A 113 8.39 2.61 9.83
C ASN A 113 7.95 2.39 8.37
N MET A 114 7.00 1.48 8.12
CA MET A 114 6.52 1.17 6.77
C MET A 114 5.01 0.98 6.68
N LEU A 115 4.44 1.28 5.52
CA LEU A 115 3.07 0.94 5.14
C LEU A 115 3.07 0.33 3.75
N VAL A 116 2.44 -0.83 3.59
CA VAL A 116 2.11 -1.38 2.27
C VAL A 116 0.62 -1.25 2.02
N ILE A 117 0.27 -0.78 0.84
CA ILE A 117 -1.09 -0.68 0.36
C ILE A 117 -1.21 -1.62 -0.82
N TYR A 118 -2.21 -2.48 -0.82
CA TYR A 118 -2.65 -3.19 -2.01
C TYR A 118 -3.92 -2.53 -2.53
N PHE A 119 -4.03 -2.35 -3.84
CA PHE A 119 -5.31 -2.03 -4.44
C PHE A 119 -5.46 -2.61 -5.85
N GLU A 120 -6.71 -2.82 -6.22
CA GLU A 120 -7.10 -3.22 -7.57
C GLU A 120 -7.72 -2.03 -8.29
N ASN A 121 -7.27 -1.79 -9.51
CA ASN A 121 -7.86 -0.79 -10.39
C ASN A 121 -8.48 -1.45 -11.62
N ASP A 122 -9.78 -1.30 -11.76
CA ASP A 122 -10.50 -1.69 -12.97
C ASP A 122 -10.71 -0.45 -13.86
N ASP A 123 -10.15 -0.48 -15.07
CA ASP A 123 -10.32 0.57 -16.08
C ASP A 123 -11.38 0.22 -17.15
N GLY A 124 -12.13 -0.86 -16.94
CA GLY A 124 -13.13 -1.39 -17.86
C GLY A 124 -12.56 -2.32 -18.94
N GLN A 125 -11.23 -2.45 -19.05
CA GLN A 125 -10.57 -3.40 -19.96
C GLN A 125 -9.84 -4.50 -19.18
N LYS A 126 -9.12 -4.12 -18.13
CA LYS A 126 -8.34 -5.04 -17.31
C LYS A 126 -8.24 -4.53 -15.87
N ILE A 127 -8.37 -5.46 -14.93
CA ILE A 127 -8.00 -5.21 -13.53
C ILE A 127 -6.48 -5.21 -13.42
N THR A 128 -5.93 -4.09 -12.97
CA THR A 128 -4.51 -3.94 -12.60
C THR A 128 -4.37 -4.10 -11.10
N LYS A 129 -3.47 -4.98 -10.66
CA LYS A 129 -3.12 -5.19 -9.27
C LYS A 129 -1.90 -4.38 -8.92
N ILE A 130 -1.96 -3.60 -7.84
CA ILE A 130 -0.90 -2.67 -7.46
C ILE A 130 -0.57 -2.82 -5.98
N THR A 131 0.72 -2.73 -5.68
CA THR A 131 1.21 -2.51 -4.32
C THR A 131 2.02 -1.22 -4.24
N ILE A 132 1.68 -0.40 -3.25
CA ILE A 132 2.40 0.83 -2.91
C ILE A 132 3.05 0.62 -1.55
N GLY A 133 4.37 0.62 -1.52
CA GLY A 133 5.16 0.65 -0.30
C GLY A 133 5.52 2.09 0.03
N THR A 134 5.33 2.50 1.28
CA THR A 134 5.79 3.79 1.77
C THR A 134 6.62 3.67 3.04
N ALA A 135 7.71 4.43 3.14
CA ALA A 135 8.58 4.46 4.31
C ALA A 135 8.65 5.87 4.92
N LYS A 136 8.92 5.95 6.23
CA LYS A 136 9.21 7.21 6.94
C LYS A 136 10.59 7.78 6.59
N GLY A 137 11.57 6.91 6.33
CA GLY A 137 12.93 7.30 5.96
C GLY A 137 13.09 7.57 4.46
N ASP A 138 14.31 7.97 4.08
CA ASP A 138 14.63 8.32 2.69
C ASP A 138 14.70 7.11 1.75
N ASN A 139 14.82 5.90 2.29
CA ASN A 139 14.92 4.64 1.54
C ASN A 139 14.36 3.46 2.35
N PHE A 140 14.06 2.37 1.66
CA PHE A 140 13.76 1.08 2.26
C PHE A 140 15.06 0.36 2.65
N THR A 141 15.14 -0.11 3.89
CA THR A 141 16.15 -1.10 4.29
C THR A 141 15.94 -2.41 3.53
N GLN A 142 16.94 -3.29 3.53
CA GLN A 142 16.80 -4.61 2.90
C GLN A 142 15.66 -5.44 3.52
N GLU A 143 15.44 -5.32 4.84
CA GLU A 143 14.34 -5.99 5.53
C GLU A 143 12.97 -5.41 5.11
N GLU A 144 12.86 -4.09 5.04
CA GLU A 144 11.63 -3.42 4.55
C GLU A 144 11.33 -3.77 3.09
N LEU A 145 12.37 -3.85 2.23
CA LEU A 145 12.20 -4.27 0.85
C LEU A 145 11.72 -5.72 0.74
N GLN A 146 12.25 -6.64 1.55
CA GLN A 146 11.77 -8.02 1.58
C GLN A 146 10.30 -8.10 1.99
N LYS A 147 9.91 -7.37 3.05
CA LYS A 147 8.51 -7.26 3.50
C LYS A 147 7.61 -6.60 2.46
N TYR A 148 8.13 -5.71 1.62
CA TYR A 148 7.39 -5.14 0.48
C TYR A 148 7.15 -6.18 -0.62
N GLN A 149 8.12 -7.06 -0.87
CA GLN A 149 8.08 -8.04 -1.96
C GLN A 149 7.23 -9.27 -1.63
N GLU A 150 7.08 -9.63 -0.36
CA GLU A 150 6.22 -10.73 0.10
C GLU A 150 4.76 -10.63 -0.42
N PRO A 151 4.02 -9.55 -0.18
CA PRO A 151 2.64 -9.44 -0.67
C PRO A 151 2.55 -9.39 -2.20
N ASN A 152 3.60 -8.96 -2.89
CA ASN A 152 3.67 -8.98 -4.35
C ASN A 152 3.67 -10.42 -4.87
N ASN A 153 4.52 -11.27 -4.29
CA ASN A 153 4.62 -12.68 -4.64
C ASN A 153 3.30 -13.42 -4.40
N GLU A 154 2.65 -13.18 -3.25
CA GLU A 154 1.35 -13.77 -2.91
C GLU A 154 0.24 -13.42 -3.90
N ARG A 155 0.34 -12.24 -4.52
CA ARG A 155 -0.73 -11.67 -5.37
C ARG A 155 -0.43 -11.76 -6.87
N GLY A 156 0.71 -12.35 -7.23
CA GLY A 156 1.15 -12.47 -8.62
C GLY A 156 1.58 -11.14 -9.24
N ILE A 157 2.07 -10.21 -8.43
CA ILE A 157 2.62 -8.93 -8.87
C ILE A 157 4.14 -9.13 -9.06
N PRO A 158 4.69 -8.96 -10.28
CA PRO A 158 6.11 -9.24 -10.54
C PRO A 158 7.02 -8.20 -9.89
N ASN A 159 7.95 -8.65 -9.04
CA ASN A 159 8.89 -7.76 -8.32
C ASN A 159 9.91 -7.08 -9.27
N GLU A 160 10.10 -7.58 -10.48
CA GLU A 160 10.86 -6.92 -11.54
C GLU A 160 10.20 -5.61 -12.03
N ASN A 161 8.92 -5.40 -11.70
CA ASN A 161 8.17 -4.18 -12.03
C ASN A 161 8.23 -3.12 -10.92
N ILE A 162 9.06 -3.31 -9.88
CA ILE A 162 9.22 -2.31 -8.82
C ILE A 162 9.75 -1.02 -9.43
N GLU A 163 8.99 0.05 -9.26
CA GLU A 163 9.34 1.41 -9.62
C GLU A 163 9.59 2.22 -8.36
N ASN A 164 10.76 2.83 -8.27
CA ASN A 164 11.01 3.86 -7.27
C ASN A 164 10.33 5.15 -7.72
N VAL A 165 9.44 5.67 -6.88
CA VAL A 165 8.63 6.85 -7.21
C VAL A 165 9.32 8.17 -6.81
N ILE A 166 10.50 8.11 -6.15
CA ILE A 166 11.30 9.28 -5.72
C ILE A 166 12.72 9.17 -6.31
N GLU A 167 13.33 10.21 -6.91
CA GLU A 167 13.41 11.63 -6.54
C GLU A 167 13.06 12.57 -7.71
N ALA A 168 11.84 13.12 -7.69
CA ALA A 168 11.56 14.44 -8.24
C ALA A 168 10.90 15.22 -7.10
N GLY A 169 11.67 16.14 -6.53
CA GLY A 169 11.23 16.96 -5.42
C GLY A 169 9.95 17.71 -5.74
N GLU A 170 9.25 18.09 -4.68
CA GLU A 170 8.11 18.98 -4.70
C GLU A 170 6.87 18.40 -5.38
N ALA A 171 5.77 18.37 -4.63
CA ALA A 171 4.46 18.54 -5.24
C ALA A 171 4.53 19.77 -6.18
N PRO A 172 4.29 19.63 -7.50
CA PRO A 172 4.31 20.77 -8.40
C PRO A 172 3.03 21.57 -8.14
N GLU A 173 3.13 22.50 -7.19
CA GLU A 173 2.44 23.80 -7.05
C GLU A 173 2.50 24.35 -5.61
N ASP A 174 3.63 24.22 -4.89
CA ASP A 174 3.91 25.13 -3.78
C ASP A 174 5.27 25.80 -3.96
N ASN A 175 5.27 26.96 -4.63
CA ASN A 175 6.39 27.90 -4.78
C ASN A 175 6.93 28.46 -3.44
N ARG A 176 6.79 27.74 -2.33
CA ARG A 176 7.18 28.18 -0.98
C ARG A 176 8.17 27.25 -0.25
N TYR A 177 8.73 26.26 -0.94
CA TYR A 177 9.82 25.45 -0.37
C TYR A 177 11.08 25.34 -1.25
N LEU A 178 11.18 26.17 -2.29
CA LEU A 178 12.39 26.44 -3.09
C LEU A 178 13.45 27.24 -2.31
N LYS A 179 13.87 26.74 -1.16
CA LYS A 179 15.17 27.06 -0.54
C LYS A 179 15.61 25.86 0.27
N MET A 180 16.27 24.90 -0.39
CA MET A 180 17.49 24.22 0.08
C MET A 180 17.83 23.01 -0.80
N LYS A 181 18.28 23.29 -2.02
CA LYS A 181 19.45 22.60 -2.61
C LYS A 181 20.32 23.66 -3.26
N THR A 182 20.91 24.53 -2.44
CA THR A 182 22.13 25.24 -2.86
C THR A 182 23.27 24.25 -2.80
N HIS A 183 23.94 24.10 -3.93
CA HIS A 183 25.26 23.47 -4.09
C HIS A 183 26.11 23.52 -2.82
N HIS A 184 26.63 22.38 -2.38
CA HIS A 184 28.01 22.19 -1.94
C HIS A 184 28.40 20.72 -2.14
#